data_AF-A0A7L4QGT3-F1
#
_entry.id   AF-A0A7L4QGT3-F1
#
_cell.length_a   1.000
_cell.length_b   1.000
_cell.length_c   1.000
_cell.angle_alpha   90.00
_cell.angle_beta   90.00
_cell.angle_gamma   90.00
#
_symmetry.space_group_name_H-M   'P 1'
#
loop_
_entity.id
_entity.type
_entity.pdbx_description
1 polymer ?
#
loop_
_entity_poly.entity_id
_entity_poly.type
_entity_poly.pdbx_seq_one_letter_code
_entity_poly.pdbx_strand_id
1 'polypeptide(L)'
;MFSNFDLKEISKELAYLERMRVDKIYQLGNEIRIKFFGRGREDLVIKPPLAVFVTSYPKPAPKNPTWFAMLLRKHLKAMWL
;
A
#
# COMPACT_ATOMS: atom_id res chain seq x y z
N MET A 1 12.45 -12.53 10.44
CA MET A 1 12.97 -11.14 10.44
C MET A 1 13.40 -10.87 9.01
N PHE A 2 12.97 -9.75 8.40
CA PHE A 2 13.44 -9.40 7.06
C PHE A 2 14.94 -9.10 7.12
N SER A 3 15.72 -9.78 6.28
CA SER A 3 17.10 -9.40 6.05
C SER A 3 17.17 -8.22 5.07
N ASN A 4 18.31 -7.52 5.04
CA ASN A 4 18.54 -6.47 4.04
C ASN A 4 18.50 -7.01 2.61
N PHE A 5 18.81 -8.30 2.43
CA PHE A 5 18.71 -8.95 1.13
C PHE A 5 17.26 -9.08 0.69
N ASP A 6 16.37 -9.53 1.57
CA ASP A 6 14.93 -9.64 1.29
C ASP A 6 14.33 -8.26 0.95
N LEU A 7 14.71 -7.22 1.72
CA LEU A 7 14.24 -5.86 1.46
C LEU A 7 14.65 -5.36 0.07
N LYS A 8 15.88 -5.70 -0.37
CA LYS A 8 16.40 -5.33 -1.68
C LYS A 8 15.62 -5.99 -2.81
N GLU A 9 15.30 -7.28 -2.70
CA GLU A 9 14.53 -7.96 -3.73
C GLU A 9 13.06 -7.47 -3.74
N ILE A 10 12.45 -7.26 -2.58
CA ILE A 10 11.11 -6.66 -2.47
C ILE A 10 11.09 -5.26 -3.09
N SER A 11 12.13 -4.43 -2.89
CA SER A 11 12.13 -3.09 -3.48
C SER A 11 12.19 -3.13 -5.01
N LYS A 12 12.89 -4.11 -5.60
CA LYS A 12 12.92 -4.32 -7.05
C LYS A 12 11.56 -4.77 -7.56
N GLU A 13 10.89 -5.68 -6.84
CA GLU A 13 9.53 -6.09 -7.18
C GLU A 13 8.60 -4.88 -7.12
N LEU A 14 8.64 -4.07 -6.07
CA LEU A 14 7.76 -2.90 -5.93
C LEU A 14 8.03 -1.78 -6.94
N ALA A 15 9.16 -1.78 -7.65
CA ALA A 15 9.49 -0.77 -8.65
C ALA A 15 8.46 -0.70 -9.80
N TYR A 16 7.70 -1.76 -10.07
CA TYR A 16 6.65 -1.69 -11.10
C TYR A 16 5.48 -0.75 -10.72
N LEU A 17 5.33 -0.44 -9.43
CA LEU A 17 4.32 0.52 -8.94
C LEU A 17 4.71 1.97 -9.24
N GLU A 18 5.95 2.22 -9.63
CA GLU A 18 6.37 3.53 -10.12
C GLU A 18 5.47 3.96 -11.29
N ARG A 19 5.10 5.24 -11.33
CA ARG A 19 4.14 5.83 -12.26
C ARG A 19 2.70 5.38 -12.08
N MET A 20 2.36 4.68 -10.99
CA MET A 20 0.97 4.52 -10.57
C MET A 20 0.54 5.67 -9.66
N ARG A 21 -0.75 5.98 -9.70
CA ARG A 21 -1.35 7.05 -8.91
C ARG A 21 -2.01 6.49 -7.65
N VAL A 22 -1.83 7.13 -6.51
CA VAL A 22 -2.51 6.76 -5.27
C VAL A 22 -4.01 7.10 -5.36
N ASP A 23 -4.88 6.09 -5.27
CA ASP A 23 -6.35 6.26 -5.30
C ASP A 23 -6.92 6.38 -3.88
N LYS A 24 -6.76 5.32 -3.09
CA LYS A 24 -7.33 5.23 -1.72
C LYS A 24 -6.36 4.55 -0.77
N ILE A 25 -6.31 5.02 0.46
CA ILE A 25 -5.49 4.44 1.54
C ILE A 25 -6.41 3.94 2.65
N TYR A 26 -6.20 2.73 3.16
CA TYR A 26 -6.97 2.15 4.26
C TYR A 26 -6.02 1.71 5.36
N GLN A 27 -6.51 1.75 6.60
CA GLN A 27 -5.82 1.15 7.73
C GLN A 27 -6.71 0.05 8.31
N LEU A 28 -6.15 -1.16 8.45
CA LEU A 28 -6.82 -2.33 9.02
C LEU A 28 -6.00 -2.80 10.22
N GLY A 29 -6.35 -2.30 11.41
CA GLY A 29 -5.54 -2.52 12.61
C GLY A 29 -4.13 -1.93 12.42
N ASN A 30 -3.11 -2.79 12.43
CA ASN A 30 -1.71 -2.39 12.20
C ASN A 30 -1.27 -2.47 10.73
N GLU A 31 -2.16 -2.88 9.83
CA GLU A 31 -1.87 -3.00 8.39
C GLU A 31 -2.30 -1.70 7.67
N ILE A 32 -1.49 -1.25 6.72
CA ILE A 32 -1.83 -0.17 5.80
C ILE A 32 -2.03 -0.78 4.42
N ARG A 33 -3.13 -0.41 3.76
CA ARG A 33 -3.40 -0.79 2.38
C ARG A 33 -3.45 0.45 1.50
N ILE A 34 -2.63 0.49 0.46
CA ILE A 34 -2.61 1.57 -0.53
C ILE A 34 -3.12 0.98 -1.84
N LYS A 35 -4.25 1.51 -2.30
CA LYS A 35 -4.81 1.18 -3.60
C LYS A 35 -4.26 2.14 -4.64
N PHE A 36 -3.70 1.58 -5.70
CA PHE A 36 -3.19 2.30 -6.85
C PHE A 36 -4.16 2.29 -8.02
N PHE A 37 -4.01 3.28 -8.89
CA PHE A 37 -4.71 3.43 -10.16
C PHE A 37 -3.67 3.68 -11.27
N GLY A 38 -3.81 2.99 -12.40
CA GLY A 38 -2.86 3.09 -13.51
C GLY A 38 -3.01 1.90 -14.46
N ARG A 39 -1.92 1.15 -14.65
CA ARG A 39 -1.84 -0.02 -15.54
C ARG A 39 -2.67 -1.23 -15.08
N GLY A 40 -3.30 -1.15 -13.92
CA GLY A 40 -4.13 -2.20 -13.33
C GLY A 40 -4.74 -1.72 -12.01
N ARG A 41 -5.50 -2.60 -11.36
CA ARG A 41 -6.02 -2.35 -10.01
C ARG A 41 -5.19 -3.16 -9.02
N GLU A 42 -4.27 -2.49 -8.37
CA GLU A 42 -3.30 -3.13 -7.48
C GLU A 42 -3.36 -2.51 -6.09
N ASP A 43 -3.42 -3.39 -5.09
CA ASP A 43 -3.49 -3.02 -3.69
C ASP A 43 -2.18 -3.46 -3.00
N LEU A 44 -1.34 -2.50 -2.62
CA LEU A 44 -0.16 -2.72 -1.80
C LEU A 44 -0.56 -2.82 -0.33
N VAL A 45 -0.10 -3.87 0.34
CA VAL A 45 -0.31 -4.08 1.78
C VAL A 45 1.03 -3.99 2.49
N ILE A 46 1.07 -3.12 3.49
CA ILE A 46 2.20 -2.96 4.40
C ILE A 46 1.74 -3.48 5.76
N LYS A 47 2.38 -4.55 6.23
CA LYS A 47 2.10 -5.19 7.52
C LYS A 47 3.37 -5.19 8.37
N PRO A 48 3.64 -4.13 9.15
CA PRO A 48 4.80 -4.10 10.04
C PRO A 48 4.65 -5.10 11.19
N PRO A 49 5.71 -5.82 11.62
CA PRO A 49 7.06 -5.96 11.03
C PRO A 49 7.18 -7.17 10.06
N LEU A 50 6.05 -7.62 9.51
CA LEU A 50 5.86 -8.99 9.05
C LEU A 50 5.93 -9.16 7.53
N ALA A 51 5.39 -8.23 6.72
CA ALA A 51 5.48 -8.28 5.26
C ALA A 51 5.13 -6.96 4.56
N VAL A 52 5.64 -6.79 3.33
CA VAL A 52 5.16 -5.81 2.34
C VAL A 52 4.95 -6.57 1.02
N PHE A 53 3.75 -6.49 0.45
CA PHE A 53 3.42 -7.25 -0.77
C PHE A 53 2.23 -6.61 -1.49
N VAL A 54 2.10 -6.91 -2.77
CA VAL A 54 0.94 -6.52 -3.58
C VAL A 54 -0.03 -7.69 -3.70
N THR A 55 -1.33 -7.40 -3.66
CA THR A 55 -2.35 -8.44 -3.68
C THR A 55 -3.50 -8.09 -4.61
N SER A 56 -3.97 -9.10 -5.34
CA SER A 56 -5.22 -9.06 -6.10
C SER A 56 -6.46 -9.34 -5.23
N TYR A 57 -6.26 -9.79 -3.98
CA TYR A 57 -7.32 -10.20 -3.05
C TYR A 57 -7.30 -9.33 -1.78
N PRO A 58 -7.66 -8.04 -1.87
CA PRO A 58 -7.65 -7.15 -0.73
C PRO A 58 -8.74 -7.52 0.28
N LYS A 59 -8.42 -7.41 1.57
CA LYS A 59 -9.40 -7.49 2.66
C LYS A 59 -10.52 -6.45 2.46
N PRO A 60 -11.75 -6.69 2.95
CA PRO A 60 -12.82 -5.69 2.85
C PRO A 60 -12.39 -4.36 3.50
N ALA A 61 -12.72 -3.25 2.84
CA ALA A 61 -12.42 -1.93 3.38
C ALA A 61 -13.20 -1.70 4.68
N PRO A 62 -12.60 -1.08 5.71
CA PRO A 62 -13.34 -0.72 6.92
C PRO A 62 -14.45 0.28 6.59
N LYS A 63 -15.60 0.15 7.26
CA LYS A 63 -16.75 1.05 7.07
C LYS A 63 -16.38 2.50 7.38
N ASN A 64 -15.65 2.72 8.47
CA ASN A 64 -15.19 4.04 8.90
C ASN A 64 -13.67 4.14 8.71
N PRO A 65 -13.18 5.19 8.03
CA PRO A 65 -11.74 5.41 7.91
C PRO A 65 -11.16 5.86 9.25
N THR A 66 -9.95 5.40 9.58
CA THR A 66 -9.21 5.90 10.74
C THR A 66 -8.68 7.31 10.46
N TRP A 67 -8.39 8.07 11.53
CA TRP A 67 -7.79 9.39 11.41
C TRP A 67 -6.45 9.35 10.66
N PHE A 68 -5.61 8.36 10.94
CA PHE A 68 -4.32 8.21 10.27
C PHE A 68 -4.48 7.90 8.77
N ALA A 69 -5.41 7.01 8.39
CA ALA A 69 -5.73 6.78 6.98
C ALA A 69 -6.25 8.05 6.30
N MET A 70 -7.05 8.87 7.01
CA MET A 70 -7.53 10.16 6.51
C MET A 70 -6.40 11.18 6.32
N LEU A 71 -5.45 11.25 7.25
CA LEU A 71 -4.27 12.11 7.14
C LEU A 71 -3.43 11.71 5.92
N LEU A 72 -3.13 10.42 5.75
CA LEU A 72 -2.43 9.94 4.56
C LEU A 72 -3.18 10.27 3.27
N ARG A 73 -4.51 10.10 3.24
CA ARG A 73 -5.32 10.50 2.07
C ARG A 73 -5.25 12.00 1.80
N LYS A 74 -5.21 12.84 2.83
CA LYS A 74 -5.11 14.30 2.66
C LYS A 74 -3.81 14.70 1.95
N HIS A 75 -2.72 14.01 2.22
CA HIS A 75 -1.40 14.36 1.70
C HIS A 75 -0.97 13.57 0.46
N LEU A 76 -1.39 12.31 0.34
CA LEU A 76 -0.86 11.38 -0.68
C LEU A 76 -1.86 11.05 -1.78
N LYS A 77 -3.17 11.27 -1.56
CA LYS A 77 -4.18 10.97 -2.59
C LYS A 77 -3.85 11.76 -3.85
N ALA A 78 -4.00 11.12 -4.99
CA ALA A 78 -3.72 11.67 -6.31
C ALA A 78 -2.25 11.94 -6.64
N MET A 79 -1.30 11.70 -5.74
CA MET A 79 0.13 11.72 -6.06
C MET A 79 0.49 10.56 -6.97
N TRP A 80 1.48 10.80 -7.83
CA TRP A 80 2.16 9.81 -8.63
C TRP A 80 3.39 9.32 -7.86
N LEU A 81 3.62 8.01 -7.89
CA LEU A 81 4.91 7.43 -7.48
C LEU A 81 5.95 7.59 -8.59
#